data_AF-A0A9P6DLI8-F1
#
_entry.id   AF-A0A9P6DLI8-F1
#
_cell.length_a   1.000
_cell.length_b   1.000
_cell.length_c   1.000
_cell.angle_alpha   90.00
_cell.angle_beta   90.00
_cell.angle_gamma   90.00
#
_symmetry.space_group_name_H-M   'P 1'
#
loop_
_entity.id
_entity.type
_entity.pdbx_description
1 polymer ?
#
loop_
_entity_poly.entity_id
_entity_poly.type
_entity_poly.pdbx_seq_one_letter_code
_entity_poly.pdbx_strand_id
1 'polypeptide(L)'
;MWTAGEKQFYALALIDALMKEIPCHWQVGLLYDIACQLHHALIKWKYLDVWLPHLRFATSVFHAYGHQWVCQLWYHPRKAQIWGLLDGEGCEQLWACLRKLIPVLHVTGYHRRLFILDLQIEQRDSEETLSLCKRLRDRINKTQARLGLAKAEFDALGYSQEYLGGQFEQQRAYQSRPIQKQSKNKGVVIVNHIIQLTNEVETLKDQKGDLVKELERIYEDDEDSATTQSLRFDMISALEAKDAAITQLETQIKSKTTELNLGDPTNAAKLKEMKKDDWFSIQLNMHALKDWIISKIWERKFEVANLDRAVRTQAMDHATREHTKKAIKRRSPTVDKLVTQFNRLQKKLISRKKPTPHAVVPPPIDPKGLHRLNVDADIWLDFDIDEDALAKSSGRVPPWLGNENVRKGICFMQEMVNCQEEIA
;
A
#
# COMPACT_ATOMS: atom_id res chain seq x y z
N MET A 1 7.39 -4.04 30.44
CA MET A 1 8.43 -3.45 29.56
C MET A 1 8.16 -3.92 28.13
N TRP A 2 7.12 -3.38 27.49
CA TRP A 2 6.67 -3.82 26.16
C TRP A 2 6.81 -2.64 25.20
N THR A 3 7.97 -2.51 24.56
CA THR A 3 8.08 -1.62 23.40
C THR A 3 7.35 -2.29 22.24
N ALA A 4 6.22 -1.68 21.85
CA ALA A 4 5.42 -2.09 20.69
C ALA A 4 6.14 -1.72 19.38
N GLY A 5 6.22 -2.68 18.46
CA GLY A 5 6.86 -2.52 17.15
C GLY A 5 7.61 -3.79 16.73
N GLU A 6 7.65 -4.07 15.44
CA GLU A 6 8.53 -5.09 14.87
C GLU A 6 9.99 -4.73 15.16
N LYS A 7 10.67 -5.59 15.92
CA LYS A 7 12.03 -5.32 16.39
C LYS A 7 13.04 -5.99 15.46
N GLN A 8 13.94 -5.19 14.89
CA GLN A 8 14.98 -5.67 13.99
C GLN A 8 15.91 -6.71 14.64
N PHE A 9 16.14 -6.64 15.95
CA PHE A 9 17.13 -7.50 16.61
C PHE A 9 16.77 -8.99 16.61
N TYR A 10 15.49 -9.35 16.63
CA TYR A 10 15.09 -10.77 16.53
C TYR A 10 15.41 -11.31 15.13
N ALA A 11 15.10 -10.55 14.10
CA ALA A 11 15.43 -10.91 12.72
C ALA A 11 16.96 -11.05 12.56
N LEU A 12 17.75 -10.10 13.09
CA LEU A 12 19.21 -10.17 13.03
C LEU A 12 19.77 -11.43 13.68
N ALA A 13 19.29 -11.78 14.88
CA ALA A 13 19.75 -12.97 15.59
C ALA A 13 19.39 -14.26 14.85
N LEU A 14 18.18 -14.33 14.28
CA LEU A 14 17.74 -15.49 13.49
C LEU A 14 18.53 -15.64 12.19
N ILE A 15 18.81 -14.53 11.50
CA ILE A 15 19.63 -14.54 10.28
C ILE A 15 21.04 -15.02 10.61
N ASP A 16 21.68 -14.47 11.65
CA ASP A 16 23.03 -14.87 12.03
C ASP A 16 23.10 -16.36 12.42
N ALA A 17 22.11 -16.85 13.17
CA ALA A 17 22.02 -18.26 13.52
C ALA A 17 21.86 -19.14 12.26
N LEU A 18 20.93 -18.80 11.37
CA LEU A 18 20.70 -19.55 10.13
C LEU A 18 21.95 -19.58 9.24
N MET A 19 22.59 -18.42 9.03
CA MET A 19 23.75 -18.29 8.14
C MET A 19 24.98 -19.08 8.63
N LYS A 20 25.08 -19.35 9.94
CA LYS A 20 26.13 -20.20 10.51
C LYS A 20 25.92 -21.69 10.25
N GLU A 21 24.67 -22.11 10.07
CA GLU A 21 24.30 -23.53 9.90
C GLU A 21 24.22 -23.95 8.43
N ILE A 22 24.08 -22.99 7.51
CA ILE A 22 23.99 -23.27 6.07
C ILE A 22 25.33 -23.03 5.35
N PRO A 23 25.55 -23.64 4.17
CA PRO A 23 26.77 -23.41 3.41
C PRO A 23 26.94 -21.94 3.02
N CYS A 24 28.16 -21.41 3.20
CA CYS A 24 28.46 -20.00 2.97
C CYS A 24 28.27 -19.53 1.51
N HIS A 25 28.19 -20.43 0.54
CA HIS A 25 27.98 -20.08 -0.86
C HIS A 25 26.50 -19.96 -1.24
N TRP A 26 25.58 -20.34 -0.36
CA TRP A 26 24.14 -20.23 -0.63
C TRP A 26 23.69 -18.78 -0.64
N GLN A 27 22.63 -18.51 -1.41
CA GLN A 27 21.92 -17.24 -1.39
C GLN A 27 20.61 -17.44 -0.62
N VAL A 28 20.32 -16.54 0.32
CA VAL A 28 19.12 -16.60 1.17
C VAL A 28 18.22 -15.40 0.89
N GLY A 29 16.99 -15.70 0.45
CA GLY A 29 15.93 -14.72 0.34
C GLY A 29 15.19 -14.54 1.67
N LEU A 30 15.16 -13.31 2.18
CA LEU A 30 14.41 -12.87 3.35
C LEU A 30 13.18 -12.05 2.93
N LEU A 31 11.99 -12.61 3.18
CA LEU A 31 10.71 -11.92 3.08
C LEU A 31 10.32 -11.42 4.47
N TYR A 32 10.34 -10.10 4.67
CA TYR A 32 10.03 -9.48 5.95
C TYR A 32 9.27 -8.17 5.76
N ASP A 33 8.30 -7.90 6.63
CA ASP A 33 7.43 -6.73 6.49
C ASP A 33 8.25 -5.45 6.43
N ILE A 34 9.20 -5.27 7.35
CA ILE A 34 10.15 -4.14 7.34
C ILE A 34 11.49 -4.44 6.64
N ALA A 35 11.52 -5.34 5.65
CA ALA A 35 12.75 -5.74 4.94
C ALA A 35 13.55 -4.55 4.40
N CYS A 36 12.90 -3.51 3.87
CA CYS A 36 13.58 -2.32 3.39
C CYS A 36 14.32 -1.55 4.51
N GLN A 37 13.72 -1.48 5.71
CA GLN A 37 14.33 -0.84 6.87
C GLN A 37 15.46 -1.68 7.44
N LEU A 38 15.27 -3.01 7.47
CA LEU A 38 16.27 -3.97 7.91
C LEU A 38 17.52 -3.92 7.01
N HIS A 39 17.33 -4.00 5.69
CA HIS A 39 18.42 -3.93 4.73
C HIS A 39 19.20 -2.62 4.84
N HIS A 40 18.48 -1.48 4.93
CA HIS A 40 19.12 -0.18 5.16
C HIS A 40 19.89 -0.13 6.50
N ALA A 41 19.36 -0.72 7.57
CA ALA A 41 20.03 -0.79 8.86
C ALA A 41 21.31 -1.65 8.80
N LEU A 42 21.28 -2.79 8.12
CA LEU A 42 22.45 -3.64 7.91
C LEU A 42 23.58 -2.87 7.21
N ILE A 43 23.28 -2.18 6.09
CA ILE A 43 24.26 -1.38 5.35
C ILE A 43 24.79 -0.22 6.20
N LYS A 44 23.89 0.52 6.85
CA LYS A 44 24.25 1.75 7.59
C LYS A 44 25.12 1.45 8.80
N TRP A 45 24.79 0.40 9.55
CA TRP A 45 25.43 0.06 10.82
C TRP A 45 26.46 -1.05 10.69
N LYS A 46 26.66 -1.60 9.48
CA LYS A 46 27.61 -2.67 9.20
C LYS A 46 27.36 -3.94 10.02
N TYR A 47 26.09 -4.29 10.16
CA TYR A 47 25.68 -5.52 10.83
C TYR A 47 25.70 -6.67 9.82
N LEU A 48 26.14 -7.84 10.27
CA LEU A 48 26.18 -9.07 9.46
C LEU A 48 26.91 -8.88 8.11
N ASP A 49 27.94 -8.04 8.06
CA ASP A 49 28.68 -7.70 6.84
C ASP A 49 29.21 -8.94 6.09
N VAL A 50 29.61 -9.98 6.84
CA VAL A 50 30.06 -11.26 6.29
C VAL A 50 28.95 -11.96 5.50
N TRP A 51 27.70 -11.84 5.96
CA TRP A 51 26.55 -12.51 5.37
C TRP A 51 25.83 -11.66 4.34
N LEU A 52 25.94 -10.33 4.41
CA LEU A 52 25.19 -9.40 3.56
C LEU A 52 25.24 -9.71 2.05
N PRO A 53 26.38 -10.10 1.43
CA PRO A 53 26.43 -10.47 0.01
C PRO A 53 25.55 -11.66 -0.37
N HIS A 54 25.27 -12.54 0.60
CA HIS A 54 24.49 -13.75 0.46
C HIS A 54 23.00 -13.54 0.77
N LEU A 55 22.63 -12.37 1.27
CA LEU A 55 21.26 -12.05 1.63
C LEU A 55 20.57 -11.28 0.51
N ARG A 56 19.27 -11.56 0.34
CA ARG A 56 18.37 -10.83 -0.54
C ARG A 56 17.11 -10.49 0.23
N PHE A 57 16.56 -9.31 -0.03
CA PHE A 57 15.48 -8.75 0.80
C PHE A 57 14.27 -8.42 -0.06
N ALA A 58 13.10 -8.82 0.42
CA ALA A 58 11.82 -8.39 -0.13
C ALA A 58 10.80 -8.22 0.99
N THR A 59 9.78 -7.42 0.73
CA THR A 59 8.61 -7.27 1.59
C THR A 59 7.49 -8.12 1.02
N SER A 60 6.75 -8.87 1.84
CA SER A 60 5.60 -9.66 1.38
C SER A 60 4.65 -8.81 0.54
N VAL A 61 4.01 -9.41 -0.48
CA VAL A 61 3.24 -8.68 -1.51
C VAL A 61 2.18 -7.77 -0.87
N PHE A 62 1.51 -8.24 0.18
CA PHE A 62 0.52 -7.43 0.89
C PHE A 62 1.15 -6.23 1.62
N HIS A 63 2.24 -6.45 2.34
CA HIS A 63 2.86 -5.43 3.19
C HIS A 63 3.59 -4.37 2.38
N ALA A 64 4.09 -4.73 1.19
CA ALA A 64 4.77 -3.79 0.29
C ALA A 64 3.91 -2.56 -0.04
N TYR A 65 2.57 -2.72 -0.15
CA TYR A 65 1.66 -1.60 -0.39
C TYR A 65 1.57 -0.59 0.76
N GLY A 66 1.89 -0.99 1.99
CA GLY A 66 1.99 -0.09 3.14
C GLY A 66 3.27 0.76 3.13
N HIS A 67 4.18 0.48 2.21
CA HIS A 67 5.45 1.18 2.09
C HIS A 67 5.40 2.24 0.98
N GLN A 68 6.33 3.18 1.05
CA GLN A 68 6.54 4.19 0.01
C GLN A 68 6.77 3.54 -1.36
N TRP A 69 6.38 4.24 -2.43
CA TRP A 69 6.49 3.72 -3.80
C TRP A 69 7.90 3.22 -4.15
N VAL A 70 8.95 3.92 -3.72
CA VAL A 70 10.34 3.49 -3.92
C VAL A 70 10.62 2.12 -3.27
N CYS A 71 10.05 1.84 -2.09
CA CYS A 71 10.19 0.52 -1.49
C CYS A 71 9.49 -0.55 -2.32
N GLN A 72 8.33 -0.26 -2.91
CA GLN A 72 7.64 -1.20 -3.79
C GLN A 72 8.47 -1.51 -5.04
N LEU A 73 9.15 -0.54 -5.63
CA LEU A 73 10.03 -0.77 -6.79
C LEU A 73 11.22 -1.69 -6.50
N TRP A 74 11.77 -1.63 -5.29
CA TRP A 74 13.01 -2.35 -4.94
C TRP A 74 12.78 -3.65 -4.18
N TYR A 75 11.74 -3.71 -3.35
CA TYR A 75 11.50 -4.80 -2.40
C TYR A 75 10.20 -5.55 -2.65
N HIS A 76 9.38 -5.16 -3.63
CA HIS A 76 8.20 -5.96 -3.98
C HIS A 76 8.65 -7.23 -4.75
N PRO A 77 8.23 -8.45 -4.34
CA PRO A 77 8.67 -9.72 -4.92
C PRO A 77 8.39 -9.83 -6.43
N ARG A 78 7.34 -9.16 -6.92
CA ARG A 78 7.01 -9.12 -8.36
C ARG A 78 7.87 -8.16 -9.19
N LYS A 79 8.66 -7.31 -8.54
CA LYS A 79 9.51 -6.28 -9.16
C LYS A 79 10.99 -6.59 -9.01
N ALA A 80 11.36 -7.19 -7.88
CA ALA A 80 12.69 -7.71 -7.62
C ALA A 80 12.86 -9.08 -8.28
N GLN A 81 14.06 -9.34 -8.80
CA GLN A 81 14.44 -10.65 -9.31
C GLN A 81 14.55 -11.67 -8.18
N ILE A 82 14.59 -12.96 -8.54
CA ILE A 82 14.83 -14.17 -7.72
C ILE A 82 13.66 -14.69 -6.88
N TRP A 83 12.52 -13.99 -6.86
CA TRP A 83 11.38 -14.37 -6.02
C TRP A 83 10.32 -15.16 -6.78
N GLY A 84 10.42 -15.21 -8.10
CA GLY A 84 9.40 -15.82 -8.96
C GLY A 84 8.00 -15.30 -8.64
N LEU A 85 7.09 -16.21 -8.32
CA LEU A 85 5.71 -15.90 -7.98
C LEU A 85 5.39 -16.00 -6.49
N LEU A 86 6.38 -15.88 -5.60
CA LEU A 86 6.17 -15.87 -4.15
C LEU A 86 5.36 -14.63 -3.71
N ASP A 87 4.47 -14.84 -2.73
CA ASP A 87 3.70 -13.77 -2.06
C ASP A 87 4.29 -13.37 -0.70
N GLY A 88 5.07 -14.26 -0.08
CA GLY A 88 5.67 -14.06 1.23
C GLY A 88 4.71 -14.24 2.39
N GLU A 89 3.61 -14.99 2.21
CA GLU A 89 2.59 -15.22 3.26
C GLU A 89 2.79 -16.53 4.06
N GLY A 90 3.99 -17.12 4.02
CA GLY A 90 4.24 -18.45 4.62
C GLY A 90 4.03 -18.48 6.13
N CYS A 91 4.50 -17.45 6.83
CA CYS A 91 4.32 -17.33 8.28
C CYS A 91 2.85 -17.14 8.66
N GLU A 92 2.11 -16.38 7.86
CA GLU A 92 0.68 -16.11 8.03
C GLU A 92 -0.16 -17.36 7.80
N GLN A 93 0.22 -18.19 6.82
CA GLN A 93 -0.41 -19.48 6.56
C GLN A 93 -0.19 -20.45 7.73
N LEU A 94 1.04 -20.56 8.24
CA LEU A 94 1.33 -21.37 9.43
C LEU A 94 0.56 -20.86 10.64
N TRP A 95 0.58 -19.55 10.88
CA TRP A 95 -0.16 -18.93 11.97
C TRP A 95 -1.65 -19.22 11.87
N ALA A 96 -2.26 -19.14 10.67
CA ALA A 96 -3.66 -19.44 10.46
C ALA A 96 -4.02 -20.87 10.92
N CYS A 97 -3.14 -21.84 10.69
CA CYS A 97 -3.30 -23.22 11.15
C CYS A 97 -3.15 -23.37 12.67
N LEU A 98 -2.14 -22.74 13.26
CA LEU A 98 -1.83 -22.86 14.70
C LEU A 98 -2.84 -22.15 15.59
N ARG A 99 -3.45 -21.09 15.07
CA ARG A 99 -4.25 -20.18 15.89
C ARG A 99 -5.46 -20.83 16.57
N LYS A 100 -6.03 -21.91 16.02
CA LYS A 100 -7.12 -22.68 16.68
C LYS A 100 -6.72 -23.20 18.07
N LEU A 101 -5.42 -23.33 18.33
CA LEU A 101 -4.87 -23.78 19.60
C LEU A 101 -4.81 -22.66 20.65
N ILE A 102 -4.90 -21.38 20.28
CA ILE A 102 -4.74 -20.25 21.22
C ILE A 102 -5.61 -20.38 22.48
N PRO A 103 -6.94 -20.66 22.38
CA PRO A 103 -7.78 -20.73 23.58
C PRO A 103 -7.31 -21.81 24.57
N VAL A 104 -6.90 -22.97 24.06
CA VAL A 104 -6.43 -24.11 24.86
C VAL A 104 -5.03 -23.83 25.43
N LEU A 105 -4.14 -23.27 24.61
CA LEU A 105 -2.75 -23.04 24.97
C LEU A 105 -2.57 -21.90 25.98
N HIS A 106 -3.50 -20.96 26.04
CA HIS A 106 -3.44 -19.83 26.98
C HIS A 106 -3.54 -20.29 28.43
N VAL A 107 -4.34 -21.32 28.71
CA VAL A 107 -4.53 -21.90 30.06
C VAL A 107 -3.62 -23.10 30.34
N THR A 108 -2.77 -23.48 29.39
CA THR A 108 -1.89 -24.65 29.47
C THR A 108 -0.48 -24.27 29.97
N GLY A 109 0.13 -25.13 30.78
CA GLY A 109 1.51 -24.95 31.26
C GLY A 109 2.56 -24.95 30.13
N TYR A 110 3.71 -24.32 30.37
CA TYR A 110 4.76 -24.04 29.38
C TYR A 110 5.18 -25.26 28.54
N HIS A 111 5.59 -26.36 29.18
CA HIS A 111 6.07 -27.55 28.46
C HIS A 111 4.99 -28.20 27.61
N ARG A 112 3.75 -28.24 28.12
CA ARG A 112 2.62 -28.82 27.40
C ARG A 112 2.22 -27.96 26.22
N ARG A 113 2.36 -26.63 26.34
CA ARG A 113 2.16 -25.71 25.21
C ARG A 113 3.14 -25.98 24.08
N LEU A 114 4.43 -26.11 24.41
CA LEU A 114 5.46 -26.44 23.41
C LEU A 114 5.17 -27.77 22.73
N PHE A 115 4.87 -28.81 23.51
CA PHE A 115 4.56 -30.15 22.99
C PHE A 115 3.36 -30.14 22.03
N ILE A 116 2.27 -29.45 22.37
CA ILE A 116 1.08 -29.36 21.51
C ILE A 116 1.37 -28.58 20.23
N LEU A 117 2.14 -27.49 20.31
CA LEU A 117 2.54 -26.71 19.14
C LEU A 117 3.40 -27.56 18.19
N ASP A 118 4.37 -28.28 18.75
CA ASP A 118 5.29 -29.14 18.00
C ASP A 118 4.53 -30.23 17.23
N LEU A 119 3.65 -30.97 17.92
CA LEU A 119 2.78 -31.98 17.28
C LEU A 119 1.92 -31.40 16.16
N GLN A 120 1.36 -30.19 16.35
CA GLN A 120 0.53 -29.57 15.33
C GLN A 120 1.35 -29.13 14.10
N ILE A 121 2.60 -28.70 14.30
CA ILE A 121 3.54 -28.36 13.22
C ILE A 121 3.96 -29.63 12.47
N GLU A 122 4.30 -30.71 13.18
CA GLU A 122 4.68 -31.99 12.60
C GLU A 122 3.55 -32.61 11.77
N GLN A 123 2.32 -32.58 12.30
CA GLN A 123 1.13 -33.00 11.54
C GLN A 123 0.98 -32.18 10.25
N ARG A 124 1.14 -30.86 10.36
CA ARG A 124 1.02 -29.96 9.20
C ARG A 124 2.08 -30.25 8.16
N ASP A 125 3.32 -30.46 8.59
CA ASP A 125 4.43 -30.81 7.69
C ASP A 125 4.16 -32.13 6.95
N SER A 126 3.62 -33.13 7.66
CA SER A 126 3.21 -34.40 7.06
C SER A 126 2.13 -34.21 5.98
N GLU A 127 1.08 -33.43 6.26
CA GLU A 127 0.01 -33.12 5.29
C GLU A 127 0.53 -32.33 4.06
N GLU A 128 1.41 -31.36 4.29
CA GLU A 128 2.01 -30.55 3.24
C GLU A 128 2.96 -31.38 2.37
N THR A 129 3.71 -32.31 2.98
CA THR A 129 4.61 -33.24 2.28
C THR A 129 3.81 -34.22 1.41
N LEU A 130 2.73 -34.81 1.94
CA LEU A 130 1.85 -35.71 1.17
C LEU A 130 1.22 -35.02 -0.04
N SER A 131 0.86 -33.74 0.09
CA SER A 131 0.26 -32.95 -0.99
C SER A 131 1.27 -32.26 -1.90
N LEU A 132 2.57 -32.33 -1.61
CA LEU A 132 3.62 -31.54 -2.26
C LEU A 132 3.62 -31.72 -3.78
N CYS A 133 3.63 -32.96 -4.25
CA CYS A 133 3.68 -33.26 -5.69
C CYS A 133 2.47 -32.66 -6.45
N LYS A 134 1.27 -32.73 -5.86
CA LYS A 134 0.06 -32.15 -6.44
C LYS A 134 0.16 -30.62 -6.47
N ARG A 135 0.57 -30.00 -5.35
CA ARG A 135 0.72 -28.55 -5.24
C ARG A 135 1.76 -28.01 -6.22
N LEU A 136 2.91 -28.68 -6.36
CA LEU A 136 3.95 -28.33 -7.32
C LEU A 136 3.43 -28.42 -8.76
N ARG A 137 2.75 -29.53 -9.12
CA ARG A 137 2.13 -29.67 -10.45
C ARG A 137 1.13 -28.55 -10.74
N ASP A 138 0.21 -28.29 -9.82
CA ASP A 138 -0.81 -27.26 -9.99
C ASP A 138 -0.18 -25.87 -10.08
N ARG A 139 0.90 -25.62 -9.33
CA ARG A 139 1.67 -24.39 -9.37
C ARG A 139 2.36 -24.21 -10.71
N ILE A 140 3.09 -25.22 -11.20
CA ILE A 140 3.74 -25.20 -12.52
C ILE A 140 2.72 -24.96 -13.63
N ASN A 141 1.60 -25.68 -13.65
CA ASN A 141 0.56 -25.50 -14.67
C ASN A 141 -0.01 -24.08 -14.68
N LYS A 142 -0.28 -23.50 -13.51
CA LYS A 142 -0.74 -22.11 -13.39
C LYS A 142 0.33 -21.13 -13.85
N THR A 143 1.58 -21.34 -13.48
CA THR A 143 2.71 -20.50 -13.90
C THR A 143 2.91 -20.55 -15.41
N GLN A 144 2.84 -21.72 -16.04
CA GLN A 144 2.93 -21.86 -17.50
C GLN A 144 1.78 -21.15 -18.22
N ALA A 145 0.54 -21.25 -17.72
CA ALA A 145 -0.59 -20.52 -18.27
C ALA A 145 -0.38 -18.99 -18.17
N ARG A 146 0.09 -18.50 -17.02
CA ARG A 146 0.44 -17.08 -16.83
C ARG A 146 1.55 -16.63 -17.77
N LEU A 147 2.61 -17.43 -17.91
CA LEU A 147 3.71 -17.17 -18.83
C LEU A 147 3.23 -17.06 -20.28
N GLY A 148 2.36 -17.98 -20.71
CA GLY A 148 1.80 -17.96 -22.07
C GLY A 148 1.02 -16.68 -22.36
N LEU A 149 0.17 -16.24 -21.43
CA LEU A 149 -0.58 -14.99 -21.56
C LEU A 149 0.34 -13.76 -21.57
N ALA A 150 1.27 -13.68 -20.60
CA ALA A 150 2.19 -12.55 -20.51
C ALA A 150 3.08 -12.45 -21.75
N LYS A 151 3.54 -13.59 -22.28
CA LYS A 151 4.35 -13.64 -23.49
C LYS A 151 3.57 -13.20 -24.73
N ALA A 152 2.33 -13.64 -24.90
CA ALA A 152 1.50 -13.24 -26.03
C ALA A 152 1.27 -11.71 -26.05
N GLU A 153 0.96 -11.13 -24.89
CA GLU A 153 0.78 -9.69 -24.73
C GLU A 153 2.10 -8.92 -24.92
N PHE A 154 3.22 -9.46 -24.43
CA PHE A 154 4.56 -8.89 -24.63
C PHE A 154 4.94 -8.86 -26.12
N ASP A 155 4.78 -9.99 -26.82
CA ASP A 155 5.11 -10.14 -28.23
C ASP A 155 4.25 -9.20 -29.09
N ALA A 156 2.98 -8.99 -28.73
CA ALA A 156 2.07 -8.07 -29.42
C ALA A 156 2.52 -6.60 -29.36
N LEU A 157 3.29 -6.20 -28.33
CA LEU A 157 3.79 -4.83 -28.20
C LEU A 157 5.06 -4.56 -29.02
N GLY A 158 5.78 -5.61 -29.45
CA GLY A 158 6.92 -5.50 -30.37
C GLY A 158 8.19 -4.87 -29.79
N TYR A 159 8.34 -4.78 -28.47
CA TYR A 159 9.57 -4.29 -27.81
C TYR A 159 10.50 -5.45 -27.43
N SER A 160 11.81 -5.21 -27.47
CA SER A 160 12.81 -6.14 -26.93
C SER A 160 12.84 -6.13 -25.39
N GLN A 161 13.18 -7.26 -24.78
CA GLN A 161 13.32 -7.40 -23.33
C GLN A 161 14.41 -6.47 -22.77
N GLU A 162 15.53 -6.29 -23.48
CA GLU A 162 16.63 -5.41 -23.07
C GLU A 162 16.20 -3.95 -22.99
N TYR A 163 15.43 -3.47 -23.98
CA TYR A 163 14.89 -2.12 -23.99
C TYR A 163 13.97 -1.86 -22.79
N LEU A 164 13.01 -2.77 -22.53
CA LEU A 164 12.07 -2.62 -21.43
C LEU A 164 12.76 -2.77 -20.06
N GLY A 165 13.75 -3.65 -19.95
CA GLY A 165 14.62 -3.77 -18.78
C GLY A 165 15.35 -2.46 -18.49
N GLY A 166 15.99 -1.87 -19.51
CA GLY A 166 16.64 -0.57 -19.38
C GLY A 166 15.68 0.57 -19.02
N GLN A 167 14.44 0.55 -19.53
CA GLN A 167 13.40 1.50 -19.14
C GLN A 167 12.99 1.35 -17.67
N PHE A 168 12.85 0.11 -17.18
CA PHE A 168 12.54 -0.16 -15.76
C PHE A 168 13.68 0.24 -14.83
N GLU A 169 14.93 0.01 -15.22
CA GLU A 169 16.10 0.48 -14.46
C GLU A 169 16.17 2.01 -14.40
N GLN A 170 15.89 2.69 -15.51
CA GLN A 170 15.79 4.15 -15.54
C GLN A 170 14.70 4.67 -14.60
N GLN A 171 13.55 4.01 -14.55
CA GLN A 171 12.49 4.32 -13.60
C GLN A 171 12.98 4.19 -12.15
N ARG A 172 13.58 3.05 -11.79
CA ARG A 172 14.11 2.81 -10.44
C ARG A 172 15.15 3.86 -10.08
N ALA A 173 16.11 4.11 -10.97
CA ALA A 173 17.16 5.10 -10.75
C ALA A 173 16.61 6.52 -10.63
N TYR A 174 15.54 6.86 -11.35
CA TYR A 174 14.87 8.16 -11.26
C TYR A 174 14.13 8.34 -9.93
N GLN A 175 13.29 7.37 -9.56
CA GLN A 175 12.40 7.47 -8.40
C GLN A 175 13.15 7.23 -7.08
N SER A 176 14.33 6.61 -7.12
CA SER A 176 15.17 6.37 -5.93
C SER A 176 16.22 7.44 -5.69
N ARG A 177 16.22 8.51 -6.49
CA ARG A 177 17.13 9.64 -6.25
C ARG A 177 16.88 10.16 -4.85
N PRO A 178 17.94 10.54 -4.11
CA PRO A 178 17.75 11.27 -2.88
C PRO A 178 16.80 12.41 -3.18
N ILE A 179 15.69 12.50 -2.43
CA ILE A 179 14.85 13.69 -2.45
C ILE A 179 15.81 14.84 -2.29
N GLN A 180 15.90 15.72 -3.30
CA GLN A 180 16.87 16.81 -3.26
C GLN A 180 16.67 17.48 -1.89
N LYS A 181 17.73 17.54 -1.05
CA LYS A 181 17.70 18.20 0.26
C LYS A 181 17.51 19.70 0.01
N GLN A 182 16.30 20.07 -0.34
CA GLN A 182 15.91 21.44 -0.53
C GLN A 182 14.94 21.75 0.59
N SER A 183 15.39 22.59 1.50
CA SER A 183 14.53 23.42 2.34
C SER A 183 13.39 24.11 1.57
N LYS A 184 13.43 24.14 0.23
CA LYS A 184 12.47 24.75 -0.70
C LYS A 184 11.10 24.06 -0.80
N ASN A 185 10.94 22.79 -0.40
CA ASN A 185 9.66 22.05 -0.55
C ASN A 185 8.91 21.74 0.76
N LYS A 186 9.39 22.21 1.92
CA LYS A 186 8.63 22.05 3.18
C LYS A 186 7.22 22.64 3.08
N GLY A 187 7.08 23.78 2.40
CA GLY A 187 5.79 24.42 2.15
C GLY A 187 4.83 23.52 1.37
N VAL A 188 5.29 22.86 0.31
CA VAL A 188 4.48 21.95 -0.53
C VAL A 188 4.01 20.73 0.27
N VAL A 189 4.89 20.14 1.09
CA VAL A 189 4.55 18.99 1.94
C VAL A 189 3.49 19.36 2.98
N ILE A 190 3.67 20.50 3.67
CA ILE A 190 2.69 20.94 4.67
C ILE A 190 1.36 21.30 3.98
N VAL A 191 1.39 21.85 2.77
CA VAL A 191 0.18 22.15 1.99
C VAL A 191 -0.54 20.89 1.55
N ASN A 192 0.17 19.88 1.05
CA ASN A 192 -0.41 18.56 0.74
C ASN A 192 -1.08 17.97 1.98
N HIS A 193 -0.43 18.08 3.13
CA HIS A 193 -0.99 17.60 4.39
C HIS A 193 -2.25 18.40 4.80
N ILE A 194 -2.25 19.72 4.65
CA ILE A 194 -3.45 20.55 4.90
C ILE A 194 -4.58 20.18 3.95
N ILE A 195 -4.29 19.94 2.66
CA ILE A 195 -5.30 19.51 1.68
C ILE A 195 -5.89 18.16 2.08
N GLN A 196 -5.05 17.19 2.48
CA GLN A 196 -5.51 15.89 2.99
C GLN A 196 -6.43 16.04 4.19
N LEU A 197 -6.01 16.78 5.22
CA LEU A 197 -6.81 17.05 6.41
C LEU A 197 -8.14 17.74 6.05
N THR A 198 -8.11 18.69 5.12
CA THR A 198 -9.30 19.41 4.65
C THR A 198 -10.28 18.46 3.98
N ASN A 199 -9.79 17.57 3.11
CA ASN A 199 -10.66 16.60 2.47
C ASN A 199 -11.23 15.57 3.47
N GLU A 200 -10.46 15.20 4.49
CA GLU A 200 -10.93 14.31 5.56
C GLU A 200 -12.04 14.95 6.39
N VAL A 201 -11.90 16.24 6.72
CA VAL A 201 -12.97 17.04 7.34
C VAL A 201 -14.22 17.04 6.46
N GLU A 202 -14.08 17.25 5.15
CA GLU A 202 -15.21 17.25 4.22
C GLU A 202 -15.93 15.89 4.21
N THR A 203 -15.17 14.78 4.23
CA THR A 203 -15.76 13.43 4.31
C THR A 203 -16.48 13.18 5.63
N LEU A 204 -15.93 13.65 6.75
CA LEU A 204 -16.60 13.53 8.04
C LEU A 204 -17.88 14.37 8.10
N LYS A 205 -17.89 15.56 7.48
CA LYS A 205 -19.08 16.42 7.34
C LYS A 205 -20.15 15.75 6.48
N ASP A 206 -19.78 15.15 5.35
CA ASP A 206 -20.67 14.34 4.51
C ASP A 206 -21.30 13.19 5.32
N GLN A 207 -20.47 12.41 6.01
CA GLN A 207 -20.92 11.28 6.83
C GLN A 207 -21.81 11.71 8.00
N LYS A 208 -21.51 12.87 8.61
CA LYS A 208 -22.36 13.47 9.64
C LYS A 208 -23.72 13.82 9.04
N GLY A 209 -23.75 14.46 7.88
CA GLY A 209 -24.98 14.83 7.18
C GLY A 209 -25.85 13.61 6.84
N ASP A 210 -25.24 12.51 6.41
CA ASP A 210 -25.97 11.25 6.15
C ASP A 210 -26.57 10.65 7.43
N LEU A 211 -25.82 10.69 8.54
CA LEU A 211 -26.26 10.16 9.82
C LEU A 211 -27.36 11.03 10.47
N VAL A 212 -27.31 12.35 10.26
CA VAL A 212 -28.39 13.28 10.65
C VAL A 212 -29.68 12.94 9.90
N LYS A 213 -29.61 12.74 8.57
CA LYS A 213 -30.80 12.35 7.78
C LYS A 213 -31.38 11.00 8.21
N GLU A 214 -30.52 10.05 8.59
CA GLU A 214 -30.97 8.77 9.13
C GLU A 214 -31.64 8.95 10.50
N LEU A 215 -31.12 9.84 11.34
CA LEU A 215 -31.71 10.18 12.64
C LEU A 215 -33.10 10.83 12.45
N GLU A 216 -33.21 11.80 11.54
CA GLU A 216 -34.47 12.48 11.21
C GLU A 216 -35.55 11.48 10.80
N ARG A 217 -35.24 10.50 9.94
CA ARG A 217 -36.20 9.43 9.56
C ARG A 217 -36.68 8.60 10.74
N ILE A 218 -35.78 8.27 11.67
CA ILE A 218 -36.15 7.49 12.87
C ILE A 218 -37.02 8.32 13.82
N TYR A 219 -36.88 9.65 13.81
CA TYR A 219 -37.81 10.53 14.53
C TYR A 219 -39.16 10.67 13.80
N GLU A 220 -39.20 10.59 12.47
CA GLU A 220 -40.45 10.62 11.68
C GLU A 220 -41.29 9.34 11.82
N ASP A 221 -40.68 8.18 12.04
CA ASP A 221 -41.38 6.88 12.12
C ASP A 221 -42.22 6.68 13.41
N ASP A 222 -42.21 7.64 14.36
CA ASP A 222 -43.03 7.73 15.60
C ASP A 222 -43.10 6.47 16.50
N GLU A 223 -42.23 5.49 16.27
CA GLU A 223 -42.20 4.20 16.97
C GLU A 223 -41.34 4.27 18.23
N ASP A 224 -41.96 4.55 19.38
CA ASP A 224 -41.27 4.73 20.68
C ASP A 224 -41.00 3.41 21.41
N SER A 225 -40.29 2.50 20.73
CA SER A 225 -39.82 1.25 21.32
C SER A 225 -38.48 1.44 22.06
N ALA A 226 -38.20 0.62 23.07
CA ALA A 226 -36.91 0.61 23.76
C ALA A 226 -35.72 0.40 22.80
N THR A 227 -35.94 -0.36 21.72
CA THR A 227 -34.97 -0.58 20.65
C THR A 227 -34.72 0.70 19.85
N THR A 228 -35.77 1.45 19.52
CA THR A 228 -35.68 2.73 18.80
C THR A 228 -34.96 3.79 19.63
N GLN A 229 -35.23 3.86 20.94
CA GLN A 229 -34.53 4.76 21.85
C GLN A 229 -33.04 4.43 21.96
N SER A 230 -32.68 3.15 22.05
CA SER A 230 -31.27 2.71 22.04
C SER A 230 -30.56 3.11 20.75
N LEU A 231 -31.20 2.90 19.59
CA LEU A 231 -30.64 3.28 18.28
C LEU A 231 -30.43 4.79 18.15
N ARG A 232 -31.39 5.60 18.62
CA ARG A 232 -31.26 7.08 18.66
C ARG A 232 -30.08 7.51 19.53
N PHE A 233 -29.92 6.91 20.72
CA PHE A 233 -28.81 7.19 21.63
C PHE A 233 -27.46 6.88 20.99
N ASP A 234 -27.31 5.70 20.38
CA ASP A 234 -26.08 5.29 19.70
C ASP A 234 -25.73 6.23 18.53
N MET A 235 -26.73 6.67 17.77
CA MET A 235 -26.54 7.62 16.67
C MET A 235 -26.16 9.03 17.15
N ILE A 236 -26.78 9.53 18.22
CA ILE A 236 -26.38 10.81 18.84
C ILE A 236 -24.93 10.73 19.33
N SER A 237 -24.56 9.66 20.02
CA SER A 237 -23.17 9.44 20.45
C SER A 237 -22.19 9.40 19.26
N ALA A 238 -22.59 8.77 18.15
CA ALA A 238 -21.81 8.77 16.93
C ALA A 238 -21.69 10.16 16.27
N LEU A 239 -22.73 11.00 16.35
CA LEU A 239 -22.69 12.40 15.88
C LEU A 239 -21.71 13.23 16.72
N GLU A 240 -21.79 13.13 18.05
CA GLU A 240 -20.88 13.82 18.97
C GLU A 240 -19.42 13.41 18.74
N ALA A 241 -19.16 12.11 18.55
CA ALA A 241 -17.83 11.61 18.22
C ALA A 241 -17.30 12.18 16.89
N LYS A 242 -18.17 12.31 15.87
CA LYS A 242 -17.80 12.94 14.58
C LYS A 242 -17.54 14.43 14.73
N ASP A 243 -18.33 15.15 15.53
CA ASP A 243 -18.12 16.58 15.79
C ASP A 243 -16.82 16.86 16.55
N ALA A 244 -16.49 16.02 17.53
CA ALA A 244 -15.21 16.07 18.21
C ALA A 244 -14.03 15.85 17.23
N ALA A 245 -14.14 14.84 16.35
CA ALA A 245 -13.12 14.55 15.35
C ALA A 245 -12.96 15.69 14.31
N ILE A 246 -14.06 16.27 13.83
CA ILE A 246 -14.04 17.43 12.91
C ILE A 246 -13.35 18.61 13.58
N THR A 247 -13.73 18.92 14.82
CA THR A 247 -13.12 20.02 15.58
C THR A 247 -11.62 19.81 15.76
N GLN A 248 -11.21 18.59 16.11
CA GLN A 248 -9.81 18.23 16.26
C GLN A 248 -9.04 18.43 14.95
N LEU A 249 -9.54 17.94 13.82
CA LEU A 249 -8.88 18.12 12.52
C LEU A 249 -8.84 19.59 12.09
N GLU A 250 -9.90 20.36 12.32
CA GLU A 250 -9.91 21.81 12.04
C GLU A 250 -8.88 22.57 12.90
N THR A 251 -8.66 22.17 14.15
CA THR A 251 -7.56 22.74 14.97
C THR A 251 -6.19 22.35 14.45
N GLN A 252 -6.00 21.12 13.97
CA GLN A 252 -4.74 20.70 13.34
C GLN A 252 -4.47 21.47 12.04
N ILE A 253 -5.50 21.69 11.22
CA ILE A 253 -5.40 22.52 10.00
C ILE A 253 -4.98 23.95 10.37
N LYS A 254 -5.63 24.57 11.38
CA LYS A 254 -5.27 25.91 11.86
C LYS A 254 -3.81 25.96 12.33
N SER A 255 -3.39 24.99 13.15
CA SER A 255 -2.01 24.88 13.66
C SER A 255 -0.98 24.73 12.52
N LYS A 256 -1.22 23.82 11.57
CA LYS A 256 -0.35 23.62 10.40
C LYS A 256 -0.30 24.83 9.47
N THR A 257 -1.43 25.54 9.34
CA THR A 257 -1.50 26.80 8.60
C THR A 257 -0.69 27.90 9.30
N THR A 258 -0.74 27.97 10.63
CA THR A 258 0.11 28.89 11.40
C THR A 258 1.59 28.52 11.31
N GLU A 259 1.93 27.23 11.34
CA GLU A 259 3.31 26.73 11.16
C GLU A 259 3.88 27.14 9.79
N LEU A 260 3.07 27.04 8.73
CA LEU A 260 3.42 27.57 7.39
C LEU A 260 3.70 29.07 7.39
N ASN A 261 2.90 29.84 8.12
CA ASN A 261 3.04 31.30 8.21
C ASN A 261 4.23 31.73 9.07
N LEU A 262 4.65 30.90 10.04
CA LEU A 262 5.72 31.19 11.00
C LEU A 262 7.11 30.67 10.55
N GLY A 263 7.15 29.64 9.69
CA GLY A 263 8.41 28.95 9.33
C GLY A 263 9.32 29.70 8.34
N ASP A 264 8.75 30.52 7.44
CA ASP A 264 9.46 31.47 6.56
C ASP A 264 8.43 32.30 5.72
N PRO A 265 8.40 33.64 5.79
CA PRO A 265 7.48 34.48 5.00
C PRO A 265 7.60 34.27 3.48
N THR A 266 8.78 33.85 3.01
CA THR A 266 9.03 33.57 1.58
C THR A 266 8.27 32.34 1.09
N ASN A 267 8.06 31.33 1.95
CA ASN A 267 7.28 30.13 1.60
C ASN A 267 5.78 30.44 1.50
N ALA A 268 5.25 31.32 2.35
CA ALA A 268 3.86 31.75 2.28
C ALA A 268 3.57 32.62 1.04
N ALA A 269 4.51 33.48 0.65
CA ALA A 269 4.42 34.27 -0.59
C ALA A 269 4.50 33.37 -1.84
N LYS A 270 5.46 32.44 -1.87
CA LYS A 270 5.62 31.47 -2.96
C LYS A 270 4.41 30.53 -3.07
N LEU A 271 3.81 30.15 -1.94
CA LEU A 271 2.56 29.39 -1.92
C LEU A 271 1.37 30.19 -2.47
N LYS A 272 1.25 31.47 -2.13
CA LYS A 272 0.23 32.36 -2.73
C LYS A 272 0.43 32.52 -4.23
N GLU A 273 1.67 32.54 -4.70
CA GLU A 273 2.01 32.58 -6.12
C GLU A 273 1.70 31.24 -6.83
N MET A 274 2.05 30.11 -6.23
CA MET A 274 1.72 28.76 -6.72
C MET A 274 0.21 28.49 -6.74
N LYS A 275 -0.56 29.09 -5.83
CA LYS A 275 -2.03 29.07 -5.86
C LYS A 275 -2.64 29.93 -6.96
N LYS A 276 -1.91 30.91 -7.51
CA LYS A 276 -2.34 31.72 -8.66
C LYS A 276 -2.12 30.98 -9.98
N ASP A 277 -1.16 30.07 -10.04
CA ASP A 277 -1.01 29.16 -11.18
C ASP A 277 -2.07 28.05 -11.10
N ASP A 278 -3.11 28.19 -11.91
CA ASP A 278 -4.20 27.22 -12.01
C ASP A 278 -3.71 25.80 -12.34
N TRP A 279 -2.64 25.65 -13.14
CA TRP A 279 -2.11 24.32 -13.46
C TRP A 279 -1.49 23.67 -12.24
N PHE A 280 -0.57 24.38 -11.59
CA PHE A 280 0.16 23.89 -10.43
C PHE A 280 -0.79 23.62 -9.26
N SER A 281 -1.78 24.48 -9.04
CA SER A 281 -2.81 24.31 -8.01
C SER A 281 -3.66 23.05 -8.24
N ILE A 282 -4.07 22.79 -9.49
CA ILE A 282 -4.83 21.57 -9.81
C ILE A 282 -3.96 20.32 -9.62
N GLN A 283 -2.70 20.36 -10.07
CA GLN A 283 -1.75 19.24 -9.94
C GLN A 283 -1.47 18.90 -8.47
N LEU A 284 -1.26 19.91 -7.62
CA LEU A 284 -1.05 19.73 -6.18
C LEU A 284 -2.26 19.09 -5.50
N ASN A 285 -3.47 19.56 -5.84
CA ASN A 285 -4.71 18.96 -5.32
C ASN A 285 -4.89 17.51 -5.80
N MET A 286 -4.51 17.20 -7.04
CA MET A 286 -4.53 15.83 -7.57
C MET A 286 -3.55 14.93 -6.81
N HIS A 287 -2.33 15.39 -6.51
CA HIS A 287 -1.36 14.64 -5.71
C HIS A 287 -1.90 14.33 -4.32
N ALA A 288 -2.43 15.33 -3.62
CA ALA A 288 -3.00 15.14 -2.28
C ALA A 288 -4.19 14.17 -2.29
N LEU A 289 -5.06 14.24 -3.31
CA LEU A 289 -6.15 13.28 -3.50
C LEU A 289 -5.63 11.87 -3.80
N LYS A 290 -4.57 11.73 -4.61
CA LYS A 290 -3.95 10.43 -4.92
C LYS A 290 -3.46 9.74 -3.65
N ASP A 291 -2.67 10.44 -2.85
CA ASP A 291 -2.15 9.93 -1.58
C ASP A 291 -3.27 9.50 -0.63
N TRP A 292 -4.34 10.29 -0.59
CA TRP A 292 -5.48 9.99 0.27
C TRP A 292 -6.29 8.79 -0.23
N ILE A 293 -6.50 8.67 -1.55
CA ILE A 293 -7.10 7.48 -2.16
C ILE A 293 -6.28 6.24 -1.78
N ILE A 294 -4.95 6.29 -1.92
CA ILE A 294 -4.05 5.18 -1.56
C ILE A 294 -4.22 4.82 -0.08
N SER A 295 -4.22 5.81 0.83
CA SER A 295 -4.44 5.57 2.27
C SER A 295 -5.77 4.88 2.54
N LYS A 296 -6.88 5.35 1.94
CA LYS A 296 -8.20 4.76 2.14
C LYS A 296 -8.36 3.37 1.54
N ILE A 297 -7.71 3.08 0.41
CA ILE A 297 -7.70 1.72 -0.14
C ILE A 297 -6.94 0.79 0.80
N TRP A 298 -5.79 1.23 1.33
CA TRP A 298 -4.97 0.44 2.23
C TRP A 298 -5.67 0.17 3.56
N GLU A 299 -6.23 1.20 4.21
CA GLU A 299 -7.06 1.07 5.42
C GLU A 299 -8.16 0.02 5.22
N ARG A 300 -8.90 0.12 4.11
CA ARG A 300 -9.96 -0.84 3.78
C ARG A 300 -9.44 -2.26 3.61
N LYS A 301 -8.30 -2.44 2.94
CA LYS A 301 -7.75 -3.79 2.72
C LYS A 301 -7.28 -4.40 4.03
N PHE A 302 -6.72 -3.60 4.94
CA PHE A 302 -6.37 -4.04 6.30
C PHE A 302 -7.62 -4.44 7.10
N GLU A 303 -8.70 -3.66 7.03
CA GLU A 303 -9.99 -4.01 7.64
C GLU A 303 -10.57 -5.32 7.08
N VAL A 304 -10.54 -5.51 5.76
CA VAL A 304 -11.00 -6.74 5.11
C VAL A 304 -10.14 -7.92 5.54
N ALA A 305 -8.81 -7.77 5.57
CA ALA A 305 -7.91 -8.82 6.05
C ALA A 305 -8.18 -9.19 7.51
N ASN A 306 -8.43 -8.19 8.38
CA ASN A 306 -8.83 -8.40 9.77
C ASN A 306 -10.18 -9.10 9.88
N LEU A 307 -11.17 -8.71 9.07
CA LEU A 307 -12.46 -9.38 9.02
C LEU A 307 -12.34 -10.83 8.54
N ASP A 308 -11.58 -11.10 7.48
CA ASP A 308 -11.32 -12.46 7.00
C ASP A 308 -10.56 -13.28 8.07
N ARG A 309 -9.71 -12.61 8.87
CA ARG A 309 -9.04 -13.14 10.06
C ARG A 309 -9.93 -13.15 11.32
N ALA A 310 -11.18 -12.76 11.26
CA ALA A 310 -12.15 -12.95 12.35
C ALA A 310 -13.27 -13.94 11.95
N VAL A 311 -13.54 -14.04 10.65
CA VAL A 311 -14.48 -14.97 10.03
C VAL A 311 -13.95 -16.40 9.99
N ARG A 312 -12.70 -16.63 9.55
CA ARG A 312 -12.08 -17.98 9.45
C ARG A 312 -11.89 -18.71 10.81
N THR A 313 -12.43 -18.12 11.87
CA THR A 313 -11.81 -18.10 13.22
C THR A 313 -12.88 -18.18 14.29
N GLN A 314 -14.14 -18.12 13.85
CA GLN A 314 -15.36 -18.18 14.66
C GLN A 314 -15.34 -17.24 15.88
N ALA A 315 -14.46 -16.23 15.86
CA ALA A 315 -14.31 -15.25 16.94
C ALA A 315 -15.34 -14.12 16.82
N MET A 316 -16.00 -14.03 15.67
CA MET A 316 -17.14 -13.16 15.44
C MET A 316 -18.34 -14.01 15.06
N ASP A 317 -19.47 -13.73 15.70
CA ASP A 317 -20.76 -14.30 15.32
C ASP A 317 -21.20 -13.78 13.94
N HIS A 318 -22.21 -14.44 13.36
CA HIS A 318 -22.70 -14.10 12.03
C HIS A 318 -23.26 -12.67 11.95
N ALA A 319 -23.88 -12.18 13.03
CA ALA A 319 -24.45 -10.84 13.11
C ALA A 319 -23.37 -9.74 13.07
N THR A 320 -22.32 -9.87 13.89
CA THR A 320 -21.20 -8.92 13.91
C THR A 320 -20.43 -8.98 12.59
N ARG A 321 -20.29 -10.16 11.98
CA ARG A 321 -19.70 -10.31 10.63
C ARG A 321 -20.47 -9.52 9.58
N GLU A 322 -21.79 -9.68 9.51
CA GLU A 322 -22.61 -8.96 8.54
C GLU A 322 -22.62 -7.46 8.81
N HIS A 323 -22.61 -7.04 10.09
CA HIS A 323 -22.47 -5.64 10.47
C HIS A 323 -21.13 -5.03 10.01
N THR A 324 -20.01 -5.71 10.24
CA THR A 324 -18.68 -5.25 9.77
C THR A 324 -18.58 -5.25 8.25
N LYS A 325 -19.11 -6.26 7.55
CA LYS A 325 -19.20 -6.24 6.08
C LYS A 325 -20.04 -5.07 5.57
N LYS A 326 -21.18 -4.79 6.19
CA LYS A 326 -22.02 -3.63 5.86
C LYS A 326 -21.28 -2.32 6.13
N ALA A 327 -20.54 -2.20 7.24
CA ALA A 327 -19.72 -1.03 7.55
C ALA A 327 -18.56 -0.83 6.54
N ILE A 328 -17.92 -1.90 6.08
CA ILE A 328 -16.89 -1.85 5.02
C ILE A 328 -17.53 -1.43 3.68
N LYS A 329 -18.70 -2.00 3.33
CA LYS A 329 -19.44 -1.64 2.10
C LYS A 329 -19.91 -0.19 2.13
N ARG A 330 -20.42 0.31 3.27
CA ARG A 330 -20.86 1.70 3.47
C ARG A 330 -19.75 2.72 3.25
N ARG A 331 -18.48 2.32 3.39
CA ARG A 331 -17.30 3.17 3.15
C ARG A 331 -16.75 3.09 1.71
N SER A 332 -17.22 2.16 0.88
CA SER A 332 -16.85 2.06 -0.54
C SER A 332 -17.20 3.33 -1.35
N PRO A 333 -18.39 3.94 -1.18
CA PRO A 333 -18.76 5.16 -1.89
C PRO A 333 -17.83 6.34 -1.61
N THR A 334 -17.14 6.35 -0.46
CA THR A 334 -16.15 7.38 -0.14
C THR A 334 -14.99 7.31 -1.13
N VAL A 335 -14.39 6.15 -1.36
CA VAL A 335 -13.27 6.00 -2.33
C VAL A 335 -13.73 6.35 -3.74
N ASP A 336 -14.94 5.92 -4.13
CA ASP A 336 -15.50 6.23 -5.46
C ASP A 336 -15.71 7.74 -5.68
N LYS A 337 -16.16 8.46 -4.64
CA LYS A 337 -16.24 9.93 -4.64
C LYS A 337 -14.86 10.56 -4.86
N LEU A 338 -13.83 10.07 -4.17
CA LEU A 338 -12.46 10.59 -4.30
C LEU A 338 -11.90 10.38 -5.69
N VAL A 339 -12.08 9.18 -6.26
CA VAL A 339 -11.68 8.85 -7.63
C VAL A 339 -12.42 9.74 -8.63
N THR A 340 -13.71 9.96 -8.42
CA THR A 340 -14.52 10.87 -9.26
C THR A 340 -13.99 12.30 -9.20
N GLN A 341 -13.62 12.78 -8.01
CA GLN A 341 -13.03 14.10 -7.82
C GLN A 341 -11.66 14.21 -8.50
N PHE A 342 -10.80 13.20 -8.35
CA PHE A 342 -9.51 13.12 -9.03
C PHE A 342 -9.68 13.18 -10.55
N ASN A 343 -10.54 12.34 -11.13
CA ASN A 343 -10.81 12.30 -12.56
C ASN A 343 -11.43 13.61 -13.08
N ARG A 344 -12.23 14.31 -12.25
CA ARG A 344 -12.73 15.64 -12.56
C ARG A 344 -11.61 16.68 -12.61
N LEU A 345 -10.68 16.67 -11.66
CA LEU A 345 -9.52 17.56 -11.68
C LEU A 345 -8.60 17.24 -12.86
N GLN A 346 -8.42 15.97 -13.20
CA GLN A 346 -7.65 15.52 -14.35
C GLN A 346 -8.22 16.08 -15.67
N LYS A 347 -9.54 16.00 -15.86
CA LYS A 347 -10.21 16.62 -17.03
C LYS A 347 -10.02 18.14 -17.06
N LYS A 348 -10.12 18.80 -15.91
CA LYS A 348 -9.81 20.24 -15.80
C LYS A 348 -8.36 20.53 -16.16
N LEU A 349 -7.42 19.70 -15.71
CA LEU A 349 -6.01 19.84 -16.01
C LEU A 349 -5.78 19.72 -17.52
N ILE A 350 -6.31 18.70 -18.20
CA ILE A 350 -6.21 18.56 -19.68
C ILE A 350 -6.68 19.83 -20.42
N SER A 351 -7.76 20.46 -19.94
CA SER A 351 -8.32 21.66 -20.58
C SER A 351 -7.44 22.91 -20.44
N ARG A 352 -6.44 22.89 -19.55
CA ARG A 352 -5.51 24.01 -19.34
C ARG A 352 -4.28 23.88 -20.22
N LYS A 353 -3.65 25.02 -20.52
CA LYS A 353 -2.37 25.04 -21.24
C LYS A 353 -1.28 24.49 -20.33
N LYS A 354 -0.52 23.52 -20.83
CA LYS A 354 0.63 22.99 -20.10
C LYS A 354 1.64 24.12 -19.84
N PRO A 355 2.19 24.23 -18.61
CA PRO A 355 3.18 25.25 -18.28
C PRO A 355 4.49 25.02 -19.03
N THR A 356 4.85 23.76 -19.24
CA THR A 356 6.01 23.35 -20.02
C THR A 356 5.62 22.28 -21.04
N PRO A 357 6.34 22.15 -22.17
CA PRO A 357 6.12 21.07 -23.14
C PRO A 357 6.22 19.67 -22.54
N HIS A 358 6.81 19.56 -21.36
CA HIS A 358 7.19 18.33 -20.70
C HIS A 358 6.27 17.95 -19.53
N ALA A 359 5.31 18.82 -19.18
CA ALA A 359 4.31 18.50 -18.17
C ALA A 359 3.49 17.28 -18.61
N VAL A 360 3.52 16.23 -17.80
CA VAL A 360 2.75 15.00 -18.01
C VAL A 360 1.47 15.10 -17.19
N VAL A 361 0.34 14.81 -17.84
CA VAL A 361 -0.94 14.72 -17.15
C VAL A 361 -1.10 13.30 -16.65
N PRO A 362 -1.37 13.07 -15.35
CA PRO A 362 -1.68 11.75 -14.85
C PRO A 362 -2.87 11.13 -15.60
N PRO A 363 -2.84 9.83 -15.91
CA PRO A 363 -3.98 9.12 -16.47
C PRO A 363 -5.14 9.10 -15.47
N PRO A 364 -6.39 8.97 -15.94
CA PRO A 364 -7.53 8.83 -15.05
C PRO A 364 -7.42 7.52 -14.24
N ILE A 365 -7.91 7.54 -13.01
CA ILE A 365 -7.98 6.36 -12.15
C ILE A 365 -9.25 5.59 -12.52
N ASP A 366 -9.10 4.33 -12.93
CA ASP A 366 -10.23 3.42 -13.11
C ASP A 366 -10.73 2.95 -11.73
N PRO A 367 -12.00 3.22 -11.35
CA PRO A 367 -12.57 2.69 -10.12
C PRO A 367 -12.68 1.15 -10.15
N LYS A 368 -12.78 0.53 -11.34
CA LYS A 368 -12.89 -0.92 -11.46
C LYS A 368 -11.58 -1.59 -11.08
N GLY A 369 -11.65 -2.48 -10.08
CA GLY A 369 -10.49 -3.26 -9.65
C GLY A 369 -9.50 -2.49 -8.77
N LEU A 370 -9.76 -1.22 -8.43
CA LEU A 370 -8.91 -0.40 -7.56
C LEU A 370 -8.61 -1.08 -6.21
N HIS A 371 -9.59 -1.81 -5.67
CA HIS A 371 -9.46 -2.57 -4.42
C HIS A 371 -8.61 -3.84 -4.53
N ARG A 372 -8.23 -4.28 -5.74
CA ARG A 372 -7.38 -5.45 -5.93
C ARG A 372 -5.91 -5.17 -5.60
N LEU A 373 -5.52 -3.90 -5.44
CA LEU A 373 -4.13 -3.42 -5.26
C LEU A 373 -3.20 -4.08 -6.26
N ASN A 374 -3.12 -3.49 -7.46
CA ASN A 374 -2.15 -3.90 -8.47
C ASN A 374 -0.91 -3.01 -8.33
N VAL A 375 0.27 -3.58 -8.06
CA VAL A 375 1.57 -2.86 -7.99
C VAL A 375 1.91 -2.14 -9.30
N ASP A 376 1.32 -2.58 -10.41
CA ASP A 376 1.51 -1.99 -11.74
C ASP A 376 0.49 -0.89 -12.06
N ALA A 377 -0.43 -0.59 -11.14
CA ALA A 377 -1.42 0.45 -11.37
C ALA A 377 -0.77 1.84 -11.47
N ASP A 378 -1.27 2.64 -12.41
CA ASP A 378 -0.79 4.00 -12.66
C ASP A 378 -0.89 4.92 -11.44
N ILE A 379 -1.75 4.61 -10.48
CA ILE A 379 -1.90 5.35 -9.22
C ILE A 379 -0.60 5.43 -8.42
N TRP A 380 0.32 4.47 -8.57
CA TRP A 380 1.60 4.49 -7.85
C TRP A 380 2.65 5.39 -8.48
N LEU A 381 2.50 5.72 -9.76
CA LEU A 381 3.48 6.53 -10.49
C LEU A 381 3.38 8.00 -10.10
N ASP A 382 4.52 8.61 -9.85
CA ASP A 382 4.63 10.05 -9.69
C ASP A 382 4.89 10.68 -11.06
N PHE A 383 3.88 11.39 -11.56
CA PHE A 383 3.91 12.10 -12.84
C PHE A 383 4.52 13.51 -12.72
N ASP A 384 4.93 13.89 -11.51
CA ASP A 384 5.60 15.14 -11.20
C ASP A 384 7.08 15.01 -11.62
N ILE A 385 7.37 15.34 -12.87
CA ILE A 385 8.76 15.38 -13.35
C ILE A 385 9.38 16.70 -12.92
N ASP A 386 10.49 16.61 -12.17
CA ASP A 386 11.32 17.75 -11.78
C ASP A 386 11.91 18.42 -13.04
N GLU A 387 11.86 19.76 -13.12
CA GLU A 387 12.48 20.53 -14.22
C GLU A 387 13.98 20.20 -14.34
N ASP A 388 14.67 19.99 -13.22
CA ASP A 388 16.09 19.60 -13.17
C ASP A 388 16.33 18.20 -13.76
N ALA A 389 15.35 17.31 -13.61
CA ALA A 389 15.44 15.96 -14.17
C ALA A 389 15.19 15.93 -15.68
N LEU A 390 14.32 16.81 -16.14
CA LEU A 390 14.02 17.02 -17.55
C LEU A 390 15.17 17.70 -18.30
N ALA A 391 15.86 18.64 -17.66
CA ALA A 391 17.09 19.23 -18.19
C ALA A 391 18.17 18.15 -18.45
N LYS A 392 18.24 17.14 -17.59
CA LYS A 392 19.16 16.00 -17.74
C LYS A 392 18.71 14.97 -18.79
N SER A 393 17.43 14.91 -19.15
CA SER A 393 16.88 14.01 -20.17
C SER A 393 16.71 14.65 -21.54
N SER A 394 17.49 15.71 -21.84
CA SER A 394 17.39 16.47 -23.10
C SER A 394 16.00 17.04 -23.38
N GLY A 395 15.22 17.32 -22.33
CA GLY A 395 13.84 17.81 -22.47
C GLY A 395 12.88 16.78 -23.05
N ARG A 396 13.13 15.47 -22.93
CA ARG A 396 12.12 14.46 -23.31
C ARG A 396 11.58 13.74 -22.10
N VAL A 397 10.26 13.54 -22.08
CA VAL A 397 9.58 12.71 -21.10
C VAL A 397 10.06 11.26 -21.29
N PRO A 398 10.55 10.59 -20.24
CA PRO A 398 11.01 9.21 -20.36
C PRO A 398 9.90 8.27 -20.85
N PRO A 399 10.18 7.31 -21.76
CA PRO A 399 9.19 6.38 -22.28
C PRO A 399 8.49 5.55 -21.18
N TRP A 400 9.22 5.13 -20.15
CA TRP A 400 8.64 4.42 -18.98
C TRP A 400 7.58 5.22 -18.22
N LEU A 401 7.53 6.56 -18.39
CA LEU A 401 6.53 7.41 -17.76
C LEU A 401 5.44 7.85 -18.75
N GLY A 402 5.83 8.24 -19.96
CA GLY A 402 4.94 8.86 -20.95
C GLY A 402 4.28 7.92 -21.95
N ASN A 403 4.80 6.69 -22.13
CA ASN A 403 4.29 5.73 -23.13
C ASN A 403 3.58 4.56 -22.43
N GLU A 404 2.27 4.45 -22.63
CA GLU A 404 1.44 3.40 -22.05
C GLU A 404 1.88 1.98 -22.47
N ASN A 405 2.28 1.81 -23.73
CA ASN A 405 2.73 0.50 -24.23
C ASN A 405 4.08 0.10 -23.62
N VAL A 406 4.96 1.06 -23.35
CA VAL A 406 6.22 0.78 -22.62
C VAL A 406 5.92 0.38 -21.18
N ARG A 407 4.99 1.06 -20.50
CA ARG A 407 4.58 0.73 -19.13
C ARG A 407 3.98 -0.67 -19.04
N LYS A 408 3.03 -1.00 -19.92
CA LYS A 408 2.46 -2.35 -20.01
C LYS A 408 3.53 -3.38 -20.35
N GLY A 409 4.42 -3.07 -21.29
CA GLY A 409 5.54 -3.92 -21.67
C GLY A 409 6.46 -4.26 -20.51
N ILE A 410 6.80 -3.29 -19.64
CA ILE A 410 7.58 -3.53 -18.43
C ILE A 410 6.87 -4.54 -17.51
N CYS A 411 5.55 -4.41 -17.34
CA CYS A 411 4.77 -5.29 -16.48
C CYS A 411 4.75 -6.73 -17.02
N PHE A 412 4.48 -6.91 -18.32
CA PHE A 412 4.50 -8.22 -18.96
C PHE A 412 5.90 -8.86 -18.95
N MET A 413 6.94 -8.07 -19.18
CA MET A 413 8.33 -8.52 -19.07
C MET A 413 8.63 -9.03 -17.66
N GLN A 414 8.25 -8.30 -16.61
CA GLN A 414 8.45 -8.73 -15.23
C GLN A 414 7.67 -9.99 -14.91
N GLU A 415 6.41 -10.08 -15.32
CA GLU A 415 5.59 -11.27 -15.15
C GLU A 415 6.22 -12.50 -15.85
N MET A 416 6.76 -12.32 -17.06
CA MET A 416 7.48 -13.38 -17.78
C MET A 416 8.72 -13.84 -17.02
N VAL A 417 9.57 -12.92 -16.58
CA VAL A 417 10.79 -13.22 -15.81
C VAL A 417 10.41 -13.96 -14.52
N ASN A 418 9.42 -13.46 -13.78
CA ASN A 418 8.95 -14.09 -12.54
C ASN A 418 8.40 -15.51 -12.79
N CYS A 419 7.68 -15.73 -13.89
CA CYS A 419 7.19 -17.06 -14.23
C CYS A 419 8.32 -18.01 -14.64
N GLN A 420 9.36 -17.51 -15.32
CA GLN A 420 10.54 -18.29 -15.68
C GLN A 420 11.34 -18.68 -14.44
N GLU A 421 11.59 -17.75 -13.52
CA GLU A 421 12.24 -18.01 -12.23
C GLU A 421 11.48 -19.03 -11.39
N GLU A 422 10.15 -19.04 -11.44
CA GLU A 422 9.30 -19.97 -10.70
C GLU A 422 9.29 -21.40 -11.30
N ILE A 423 9.61 -21.54 -12.59
CA ILE A 423 9.69 -22.83 -13.28
C ILE A 423 11.09 -23.44 -13.20
N ALA A 424 12.13 -22.60 -13.17
CA ALA A 424 13.53 -23.00 -13.04
C ALA A 424 13.80 -23.65 -11.68
#